data_AF-A0A932E7G1-F1
#
_entry.id   AF-A0A932E7G1-F1
#
_cell.length_a   1.000
_cell.length_b   1.000
_cell.length_c   1.000
_cell.angle_alpha   90.00
_cell.angle_beta   90.00
_cell.angle_gamma   90.00
#
_symmetry.space_group_name_H-M   'P 1'
#
loop_
_entity.id
_entity.type
_entity.pdbx_description
1 polymer ?
#
loop_
_entity_poly.entity_id
_entity_poly.type
_entity_poly.pdbx_seq_one_letter_code
_entity_poly.pdbx_strand_id
1 'polypeptide(L)'
;MAIARLPKFIRDNYTVKEWRHASSILQADFPVLLEEICDVLTRFRLKKSEVVVGGGSKTKIAGWIDGELRTKGWIEKQFKTAFMVDERRIESPTHKVDCYKATELGGIGFEIEWNNKDPFFDRDLNNFRLLFELRTISVGVILTRAEDLKDLFRDLTDRGLKPSSSFGESTTHWGKLLPRLEGGAGGGCPVLAFGITQKLYTEDVSDHEARELIRAATAAKKAQRRAVIEKRKKKGGGGAIPLDLVGEDEQEDYDAET
;
A
#
# COMPACT_ATOMS: atom_id res chain seq x y z
N MET A 1 -1.39 16.29 -22.58
CA MET A 1 -1.87 16.22 -21.18
C MET A 1 -0.70 16.44 -20.24
N ALA A 2 -0.90 16.98 -19.05
CA ALA A 2 0.18 17.28 -18.11
C ALA A 2 0.94 16.01 -17.64
N ILE A 3 0.29 14.84 -17.60
CA ILE A 3 0.95 13.54 -17.41
C ILE A 3 2.14 13.32 -18.38
N ALA A 4 2.08 13.83 -19.61
CA ALA A 4 3.16 13.67 -20.59
C ALA A 4 4.48 14.36 -20.17
N ARG A 5 4.41 15.29 -19.21
CA ARG A 5 5.56 16.00 -18.64
C ARG A 5 6.19 15.27 -17.45
N LEU A 6 5.59 14.18 -16.96
CA LEU A 6 6.24 13.32 -15.99
C LEU A 6 7.54 12.75 -16.58
N PRO A 7 8.57 12.47 -15.74
CA PRO A 7 9.82 11.90 -16.20
C PRO A 7 9.61 10.66 -17.06
N LYS A 8 10.43 10.52 -18.12
CA LYS A 8 10.28 9.41 -19.07
C LYS A 8 10.28 8.05 -18.37
N PHE A 9 11.17 7.87 -17.38
CA PHE A 9 11.23 6.65 -16.59
C PHE A 9 9.88 6.30 -15.95
N ILE A 10 9.19 7.27 -15.34
CA ILE A 10 7.88 7.04 -14.72
C ILE A 10 6.86 6.62 -15.77
N ARG A 11 6.79 7.34 -16.89
CA ARG A 11 5.84 7.04 -17.98
C ARG A 11 6.07 5.67 -18.63
N ASP A 12 7.32 5.21 -18.67
CA ASP A 12 7.65 3.93 -19.28
C ASP A 12 7.43 2.74 -18.34
N ASN A 13 7.57 2.94 -17.02
CA ASN A 13 7.64 1.87 -16.01
C ASN A 13 6.47 1.84 -15.02
N TYR A 14 5.59 2.85 -15.03
CA TYR A 14 4.39 2.89 -14.21
C TYR A 14 3.16 3.04 -15.08
N THR A 15 2.06 2.41 -14.68
CA THR A 15 0.74 2.80 -15.17
C THR A 15 0.37 4.11 -14.48
N VAL A 16 -0.05 5.13 -15.23
CA VAL A 16 -0.38 6.45 -14.67
C VAL A 16 -1.81 6.83 -15.05
N LYS A 17 -2.58 7.26 -14.05
CA LYS A 17 -3.92 7.83 -14.23
C LYS A 17 -4.03 9.09 -13.38
N GLU A 18 -4.60 10.14 -13.95
CA GLU A 18 -4.99 11.32 -13.16
C GLU A 18 -6.50 11.50 -13.14
N TRP A 19 -6.94 12.19 -12.10
CA TRP A 19 -8.30 12.66 -11.92
C TRP A 19 -8.27 14.16 -11.56
N ARG A 20 -9.17 14.94 -12.17
CA ARG A 20 -9.30 16.40 -11.95
C ARG A 20 -7.97 17.18 -12.07
N HIS A 21 -7.17 16.87 -13.10
CA HIS A 21 -5.93 17.60 -13.43
C HIS A 21 -4.87 17.60 -12.34
N ALA A 22 -4.83 16.54 -11.51
CA ALA A 22 -3.86 16.39 -10.42
C ALA A 22 -2.40 16.64 -10.86
N SER A 23 -2.01 16.17 -12.04
CA SER A 23 -0.64 16.36 -12.52
C SER A 23 -0.34 17.82 -12.87
N SER A 24 -1.32 18.58 -13.36
CA SER A 24 -1.16 20.02 -13.63
C SER A 24 -0.95 20.81 -12.34
N ILE A 25 -1.74 20.49 -11.29
CA ILE A 25 -1.64 21.15 -9.98
C ILE A 25 -0.27 20.86 -9.36
N LEU A 26 0.14 19.58 -9.36
CA LEU A 26 1.46 19.19 -8.84
C LEU A 26 2.61 19.88 -9.59
N GLN A 27 2.52 20.03 -10.91
CA GLN A 27 3.58 20.67 -11.70
C GLN A 27 3.67 22.18 -11.50
N ALA A 28 2.52 22.85 -11.36
CA ALA A 28 2.48 24.30 -11.24
C ALA A 28 2.79 24.76 -9.81
N ASP A 29 2.10 24.19 -8.83
CA ASP A 29 2.06 24.73 -7.46
C ASP A 29 2.90 23.90 -6.47
N PHE A 30 3.18 22.62 -6.80
CA PHE A 30 3.94 21.71 -5.94
C PHE A 30 5.13 21.01 -6.63
N PRO A 31 5.92 21.71 -7.49
CA PRO A 31 6.93 21.05 -8.33
C PRO A 31 8.01 20.32 -7.52
N VAL A 32 8.40 20.87 -6.35
CA VAL A 32 9.38 20.23 -5.46
C VAL A 32 8.86 18.91 -4.91
N LEU A 33 7.59 18.86 -4.45
CA LEU A 33 7.00 17.62 -3.93
C LEU A 33 6.80 16.59 -5.05
N LEU A 34 6.47 17.03 -6.27
CA LEU A 34 6.40 16.17 -7.43
C LEU A 34 7.78 15.57 -7.79
N GLU A 35 8.84 16.37 -7.73
CA GLU A 35 10.22 15.92 -7.96
C GLU A 35 10.63 14.88 -6.92
N GLU A 36 10.34 15.12 -5.64
CA GLU A 36 10.60 14.16 -4.56
C GLU A 36 9.88 12.82 -4.78
N ILE A 37 8.59 12.85 -5.14
CA ILE A 37 7.82 11.65 -5.49
C ILE A 37 8.48 10.93 -6.67
N CYS A 38 8.79 11.66 -7.74
CA CYS A 38 9.39 11.08 -8.94
C CYS A 38 10.78 10.49 -8.69
N ASP A 39 11.61 11.10 -7.84
CA ASP A 39 12.90 10.54 -7.43
C ASP A 39 12.73 9.18 -6.74
N VAL A 40 11.85 9.11 -5.74
CA VAL A 40 11.60 7.85 -5.01
C VAL A 40 11.10 6.77 -5.96
N LEU A 41 10.10 7.09 -6.78
CA LEU A 41 9.54 6.15 -7.77
C LEU A 41 10.57 5.76 -8.84
N THR A 42 11.49 6.64 -9.22
CA THR A 42 12.53 6.31 -10.21
C THR A 42 13.54 5.30 -9.67
N ARG A 43 13.87 5.40 -8.37
CA ARG A 43 14.82 4.50 -7.70
C ARG A 43 14.19 3.17 -7.25
N PHE A 44 12.88 3.14 -7.06
CA PHE A 44 12.16 1.94 -6.62
C PHE A 44 12.37 0.76 -7.58
N ARG A 45 12.58 -0.43 -7.02
CA ARG A 45 12.59 -1.71 -7.74
C ARG A 45 11.78 -2.74 -6.96
N LEU A 46 10.99 -3.52 -7.69
CA LEU A 46 10.23 -4.62 -7.12
C LEU A 46 11.13 -5.86 -7.08
N LYS A 47 11.82 -6.08 -5.96
CA LYS A 47 12.80 -7.15 -5.83
C LYS A 47 12.15 -8.51 -5.62
N LYS A 48 12.63 -9.53 -6.33
CA LYS A 48 12.23 -10.93 -6.13
C LYS A 48 12.39 -11.36 -4.69
N SER A 49 13.52 -11.03 -4.06
CA SER A 49 13.80 -11.37 -2.65
C SER A 49 12.76 -10.83 -1.67
N GLU A 50 12.04 -9.75 -2.02
CA GLU A 50 11.00 -9.15 -1.19
C GLU A 50 9.61 -9.70 -1.54
N VAL A 51 9.34 -9.95 -2.82
CA VAL A 51 8.06 -10.49 -3.31
C VAL A 51 7.81 -11.90 -2.79
N VAL A 52 8.81 -12.78 -2.85
CA VAL A 52 8.68 -14.22 -2.53
C VAL A 52 8.46 -14.48 -1.03
N VAL A 53 9.02 -13.64 -0.17
CA VAL A 53 8.89 -13.78 1.29
C VAL A 53 7.47 -13.40 1.78
N GLY A 54 6.78 -12.54 1.03
CA GLY A 54 5.49 -11.98 1.40
C GLY A 54 5.54 -11.19 2.71
N GLY A 55 4.38 -10.75 3.21
CA GLY A 55 4.29 -10.00 4.47
C GLY A 55 2.88 -9.51 4.77
N GLY A 56 2.65 -9.12 6.03
CA GLY A 56 1.40 -8.50 6.50
C GLY A 56 1.24 -7.04 6.04
N SER A 57 0.58 -6.21 6.84
CA SER A 57 0.15 -4.85 6.44
C SER A 57 1.28 -3.84 6.10
N LYS A 58 2.54 -4.10 6.49
CA LYS A 58 3.71 -3.33 6.01
C LYS A 58 4.79 -4.26 5.49
N THR A 59 4.73 -4.56 4.19
CA THR A 59 5.77 -5.35 3.49
C THR A 59 7.08 -4.55 3.38
N LYS A 60 8.21 -5.23 3.13
CA LYS A 60 9.49 -4.55 2.83
C LYS A 60 9.35 -3.57 1.66
N ILE A 61 8.51 -3.92 0.70
CA ILE A 61 8.19 -3.12 -0.49
C ILE A 61 7.54 -1.78 -0.09
N ALA A 62 6.44 -1.82 0.67
CA ALA A 62 5.77 -0.60 1.13
C ALA A 62 6.65 0.19 2.10
N GLY A 63 7.36 -0.51 3.00
CA GLY A 63 8.26 0.10 3.97
C GLY A 63 9.46 0.82 3.35
N TRP A 64 9.98 0.34 2.21
CA TRP A 64 11.05 1.04 1.51
C TRP A 64 10.57 2.39 0.99
N ILE A 65 9.39 2.43 0.36
CA ILE A 65 8.82 3.67 -0.21
C ILE A 65 8.48 4.68 0.90
N ASP A 66 7.82 4.24 1.97
CA ASP A 66 7.55 5.04 3.17
C ASP A 66 8.86 5.58 3.78
N GLY A 67 9.89 4.75 3.90
CA GLY A 67 11.21 5.16 4.39
C GLY A 67 11.87 6.23 3.53
N GLU A 68 11.87 6.06 2.21
CA GLU A 68 12.47 7.01 1.27
C GLU A 68 11.70 8.33 1.19
N LEU A 69 10.38 8.32 1.36
CA LEU A 69 9.60 9.55 1.50
C LEU A 69 9.89 10.23 2.85
N ARG A 70 10.06 9.47 3.93
CA ARG A 70 10.41 10.01 5.26
C ARG A 70 11.76 10.72 5.28
N THR A 71 12.77 10.21 4.56
CA THR A 71 14.07 10.92 4.46
C THR A 71 13.94 12.28 3.77
N LYS A 72 12.88 12.46 2.96
CA LYS A 72 12.51 13.73 2.33
C LYS A 72 11.52 14.55 3.17
N GLY A 73 11.26 14.16 4.42
CA GLY A 73 10.42 14.92 5.36
C GLY A 73 8.91 14.67 5.22
N TRP A 74 8.49 13.62 4.50
CA TRP A 74 7.11 13.17 4.52
C TRP A 74 6.82 12.43 5.83
N ILE A 75 5.62 12.61 6.38
CA ILE A 75 5.26 12.04 7.68
C ILE A 75 3.93 11.30 7.63
N GLU A 76 3.83 10.19 8.36
CA GLU A 76 2.53 9.55 8.63
C GLU A 76 1.70 10.52 9.49
N LYS A 77 0.47 10.83 9.08
CA LYS A 77 -0.33 11.86 9.75
C LYS A 77 -1.79 11.46 9.95
N GLN A 78 -2.22 11.48 11.20
CA GLN A 78 -3.62 11.49 11.58
C GLN A 78 -4.11 12.94 11.68
N PHE A 79 -5.20 13.28 10.98
CA PHE A 79 -5.84 14.58 11.12
C PHE A 79 -7.01 14.49 12.08
N LYS A 80 -7.07 15.34 13.11
CA LYS A 80 -8.27 15.47 13.94
C LYS A 80 -9.19 16.48 13.27
N THR A 81 -10.34 16.03 12.80
CA THR A 81 -11.31 16.86 12.08
C THR A 81 -12.64 16.87 12.79
N ALA A 82 -13.31 18.01 12.79
CA ALA A 82 -14.66 18.15 13.32
C ALA A 82 -15.41 19.19 12.52
N PHE A 83 -16.73 19.02 12.44
CA PHE A 83 -17.65 20.01 11.89
C PHE A 83 -18.32 20.76 13.02
N MET A 84 -18.51 22.06 12.82
CA MET A 84 -19.32 22.90 13.69
C MET A 84 -20.66 23.15 13.00
N VAL A 85 -21.76 22.75 13.64
CA VAL A 85 -23.12 23.10 13.24
C VAL A 85 -23.72 23.89 14.38
N ASP A 86 -23.93 25.19 14.15
CA ASP A 86 -24.16 26.17 15.21
C ASP A 86 -23.06 26.07 16.29
N GLU A 87 -23.43 25.81 17.54
CA GLU A 87 -22.48 25.61 18.66
C GLU A 87 -22.12 24.13 18.88
N ARG A 88 -22.71 23.21 18.11
CA ARG A 88 -22.47 21.77 18.28
C ARG A 88 -21.27 21.32 17.47
N ARG A 89 -20.26 20.83 18.18
CA ARG A 89 -19.12 20.13 17.59
C ARG A 89 -19.46 18.67 17.30
N ILE A 90 -19.23 18.25 16.05
CA ILE A 90 -19.41 16.87 15.59
C ILE A 90 -18.06 16.36 15.12
N GLU A 91 -17.49 15.39 15.83
CA GLU A 91 -16.24 14.74 15.42
C GLU A 91 -16.43 14.01 14.10
N SER A 92 -15.50 14.22 13.17
CA SER A 92 -15.45 13.51 11.90
C SER A 92 -14.23 12.59 11.91
N PRO A 93 -14.43 11.26 11.86
CA PRO A 93 -13.32 10.33 11.84
C PRO A 93 -12.58 10.40 10.51
N THR A 94 -11.25 10.43 10.57
CA THR A 94 -10.35 10.31 9.42
C THR A 94 -9.50 9.06 9.56
N HIS A 95 -8.93 8.61 8.44
CA HIS A 95 -7.84 7.67 8.46
C HIS A 95 -6.49 8.41 8.51
N LYS A 96 -5.44 7.72 8.96
CA LYS A 96 -4.08 8.21 8.81
C LYS A 96 -3.73 8.25 7.34
N VAL A 97 -3.07 9.31 6.91
CA VAL A 97 -2.40 9.32 5.61
C VAL A 97 -1.01 8.73 5.81
N ASP A 98 -0.65 7.72 5.01
CA ASP A 98 0.64 7.02 5.11
C ASP A 98 1.81 8.00 5.02
N CYS A 99 1.77 8.89 4.04
CA CYS A 99 2.79 9.91 3.80
C CYS A 99 2.14 11.25 3.48
N TYR A 100 2.34 12.25 4.33
CA TYR A 100 1.85 13.61 4.13
C TYR A 100 2.97 14.62 4.23
N LYS A 101 2.95 15.62 3.34
CA LYS A 101 3.84 16.76 3.42
C LYS A 101 3.07 18.05 3.17
N ALA A 102 3.19 18.99 4.11
CA ALA A 102 2.54 20.29 4.04
C ALA A 102 3.43 21.32 3.32
N THR A 103 2.77 22.30 2.71
CA THR A 103 3.36 23.54 2.19
C THR A 103 2.47 24.71 2.59
N GLU A 104 2.87 25.94 2.28
CA GLU A 104 2.05 27.14 2.49
C GLU A 104 0.77 27.15 1.62
N LEU A 105 0.76 26.40 0.50
CA LEU A 105 -0.36 26.30 -0.46
C LEU A 105 -1.30 25.11 -0.18
N GLY A 106 -1.10 24.41 0.94
CA GLY A 106 -1.76 23.15 1.27
C GLY A 106 -0.78 21.98 1.27
N GLY A 107 -1.26 20.76 1.49
CA GLY A 107 -0.41 19.57 1.55
C GLY A 107 -0.68 18.55 0.44
N ILE A 108 0.23 17.61 0.29
CA ILE A 108 0.04 16.43 -0.56
C ILE A 108 -0.09 15.21 0.36
N GLY A 109 -1.16 14.43 0.16
CA GLY A 109 -1.31 13.12 0.79
C GLY A 109 -0.91 12.02 -0.17
N PHE A 110 -0.19 11.03 0.31
CA PHE A 110 0.32 9.90 -0.46
C PHE A 110 -0.02 8.61 0.29
N GLU A 111 -0.76 7.71 -0.34
CA GLU A 111 -1.15 6.40 0.20
C GLU A 111 -0.45 5.26 -0.57
N ILE A 112 0.13 4.31 0.17
CA ILE A 112 0.87 3.18 -0.40
C ILE A 112 0.04 1.90 -0.25
N GLU A 113 -0.65 1.53 -1.33
CA GLU A 113 -1.58 0.41 -1.35
C GLU A 113 -1.02 -0.81 -2.07
N TRP A 114 -0.25 -1.64 -1.34
CA TRP A 114 0.46 -2.79 -1.92
C TRP A 114 -0.36 -4.10 -1.97
N ASN A 115 -0.97 -4.52 -0.85
CA ASN A 115 -1.64 -5.82 -0.76
C ASN A 115 -2.68 -5.90 0.38
N ASN A 116 -3.33 -4.78 0.69
CA ASN A 116 -4.29 -4.71 1.77
C ASN A 116 -5.63 -5.31 1.31
N LYS A 117 -6.40 -5.94 2.22
CA LYS A 117 -7.74 -6.47 1.90
C LYS A 117 -8.76 -5.33 1.88
N ASP A 118 -9.58 -5.21 0.83
CA ASP A 118 -10.65 -4.19 0.68
C ASP A 118 -11.51 -4.01 1.97
N PRO A 119 -12.01 -2.80 2.35
CA PRO A 119 -12.31 -1.60 1.55
C PRO A 119 -11.29 -0.43 1.64
N PHE A 120 -10.00 -0.66 1.37
CA PHE A 120 -8.96 0.36 1.62
C PHE A 120 -9.06 1.55 0.65
N PHE A 121 -9.32 1.32 -0.65
CA PHE A 121 -9.46 2.44 -1.59
C PHE A 121 -10.65 3.36 -1.27
N ASP A 122 -11.79 2.81 -0.85
CA ASP A 122 -12.94 3.63 -0.48
C ASP A 122 -12.63 4.51 0.73
N ARG A 123 -11.92 3.93 1.71
CA ARG A 123 -11.44 4.65 2.90
C ARG A 123 -10.48 5.77 2.52
N ASP A 124 -9.48 5.49 1.70
CA ASP A 124 -8.42 6.44 1.38
C ASP A 124 -8.93 7.55 0.46
N LEU A 125 -9.74 7.21 -0.55
CA LEU A 125 -10.36 8.19 -1.44
C LEU A 125 -11.35 9.09 -0.69
N ASN A 126 -12.15 8.54 0.23
CA ASN A 126 -13.02 9.36 1.07
C ASN A 126 -12.23 10.23 2.05
N ASN A 127 -11.09 9.75 2.57
CA ASN A 127 -10.19 10.54 3.40
C ASN A 127 -9.60 11.72 2.60
N PHE A 128 -9.14 11.48 1.38
CA PHE A 128 -8.69 12.53 0.46
C PHE A 128 -9.80 13.54 0.15
N ARG A 129 -11.03 13.08 -0.10
CA ARG A 129 -12.18 13.97 -0.31
C ARG A 129 -12.37 14.93 0.88
N LEU A 130 -12.45 14.40 2.09
CA LEU A 130 -12.65 15.18 3.30
C LEU A 130 -11.50 16.17 3.53
N LEU A 131 -10.25 15.71 3.44
CA LEU A 131 -9.08 16.56 3.68
C LEU A 131 -8.92 17.64 2.60
N PHE A 132 -9.38 17.38 1.37
CA PHE A 132 -9.45 18.38 0.32
C PHE A 132 -10.52 19.43 0.58
N GLU A 133 -11.74 19.03 0.98
CA GLU A 133 -12.82 19.95 1.36
C GLU A 133 -12.39 20.86 2.54
N LEU A 134 -11.60 20.32 3.47
CA LEU A 134 -11.00 21.06 4.59
C LEU A 134 -9.71 21.82 4.23
N ARG A 135 -9.34 21.89 2.94
CA ARG A 135 -8.14 22.59 2.42
C ARG A 135 -6.82 22.15 3.05
N THR A 136 -6.78 20.92 3.56
CA THR A 136 -5.60 20.33 4.19
C THR A 136 -4.71 19.63 3.17
N ILE A 137 -5.33 19.00 2.17
CA ILE A 137 -4.67 18.39 1.02
C ILE A 137 -5.13 19.08 -0.26
N SER A 138 -4.21 19.35 -1.18
CA SER A 138 -4.48 19.89 -2.51
C SER A 138 -4.52 18.79 -3.58
N VAL A 139 -3.70 17.75 -3.43
CA VAL A 139 -3.69 16.56 -4.30
C VAL A 139 -3.46 15.29 -3.47
N GLY A 140 -4.26 14.26 -3.73
CA GLY A 140 -4.01 12.90 -3.25
C GLY A 140 -3.17 12.10 -4.25
N VAL A 141 -2.23 11.30 -3.77
CA VAL A 141 -1.41 10.40 -4.57
C VAL A 141 -1.63 8.97 -4.09
N ILE A 142 -1.84 8.04 -5.01
CA ILE A 142 -2.00 6.62 -4.69
C ILE A 142 -0.95 5.84 -5.46
N LEU A 143 -0.22 4.97 -4.76
CA LEU A 143 0.64 3.98 -5.38
C LEU A 143 0.09 2.58 -5.12
N THR A 144 -0.11 1.80 -6.17
CA THR A 144 -0.60 0.42 -6.04
C THR A 144 -0.01 -0.52 -7.08
N ARG A 145 -0.43 -1.78 -7.11
CA ARG A 145 -0.03 -2.78 -8.09
C ARG A 145 -0.74 -2.54 -9.42
N ALA A 146 -0.01 -2.52 -10.53
CA ALA A 146 -0.59 -2.52 -11.87
C ALA A 146 -1.22 -3.88 -12.22
N GLU A 147 -2.07 -3.91 -13.25
CA GLU A 147 -2.75 -5.14 -13.67
C GLU A 147 -1.80 -6.19 -14.22
N ASP A 148 -0.71 -5.78 -14.87
CA ASP A 148 0.24 -6.71 -15.49
C ASP A 148 0.94 -7.58 -14.44
N LEU A 149 1.19 -7.09 -13.22
CA LEU A 149 1.84 -7.87 -12.14
C LEU A 149 1.19 -9.23 -11.85
N LYS A 150 -0.09 -9.44 -12.20
CA LYS A 150 -0.75 -10.74 -12.08
C LYS A 150 -0.01 -11.86 -12.81
N ASP A 151 0.55 -11.57 -13.99
CA ASP A 151 1.24 -12.58 -14.80
C ASP A 151 2.59 -12.96 -14.18
N LEU A 152 3.30 -11.98 -13.61
CA LEU A 152 4.53 -12.19 -12.84
C LEU A 152 4.25 -13.01 -11.58
N PHE A 153 3.18 -12.71 -10.84
CA PHE A 153 2.85 -13.47 -9.65
C PHE A 153 2.42 -14.91 -9.98
N ARG A 154 1.80 -15.14 -11.13
CA ARG A 154 1.52 -16.48 -11.64
C ARG A 154 2.83 -17.23 -11.95
N ASP A 155 3.76 -16.63 -12.70
CA ASP A 155 5.08 -17.23 -12.96
C ASP A 155 5.81 -17.63 -11.68
N LEU A 156 5.86 -16.72 -10.69
CA LEU A 156 6.49 -17.01 -9.40
C LEU A 156 5.78 -18.13 -8.62
N THR A 157 4.46 -18.26 -8.77
CA THR A 157 3.69 -19.35 -8.18
C THR A 157 4.01 -20.68 -8.87
N ASP A 158 4.06 -20.69 -10.21
CA ASP A 158 4.38 -21.87 -11.03
C ASP A 158 5.80 -22.39 -10.74
N ARG A 159 6.73 -21.49 -10.42
CA ARG A 159 8.11 -21.82 -9.98
C ARG A 159 8.20 -22.32 -8.53
N GLY A 160 7.08 -22.34 -7.79
CA GLY A 160 7.02 -22.71 -6.39
C GLY A 160 7.69 -21.70 -5.46
N LEU A 161 7.78 -20.43 -5.87
CA LEU A 161 8.41 -19.35 -5.11
C LEU A 161 7.40 -18.49 -4.34
N LYS A 162 6.10 -18.79 -4.45
CA LYS A 162 5.05 -18.02 -3.79
C LYS A 162 3.74 -18.83 -3.72
N PRO A 163 2.94 -18.74 -2.64
CA PRO A 163 1.60 -19.36 -2.60
C PRO A 163 0.63 -18.71 -3.58
N SER A 164 -0.27 -19.48 -4.19
CA SER A 164 -1.32 -18.94 -5.10
C SER A 164 -2.31 -18.00 -4.40
N SER A 165 -2.46 -18.11 -3.07
CA SER A 165 -3.41 -17.32 -2.27
C SER A 165 -3.01 -15.87 -2.04
N SER A 166 -1.74 -15.49 -2.26
CA SER A 166 -1.28 -14.10 -2.02
C SER A 166 -1.39 -13.23 -3.29
N PHE A 167 -1.56 -11.91 -3.12
CA PHE A 167 -1.70 -10.95 -4.22
C PHE A 167 -2.95 -11.16 -5.10
N GLY A 168 -3.96 -11.89 -4.61
CA GLY A 168 -5.20 -12.19 -5.33
C GLY A 168 -6.20 -11.03 -5.42
N GLU A 169 -7.32 -11.27 -6.08
CA GLU A 169 -8.39 -10.30 -6.40
C GLU A 169 -9.09 -9.65 -5.19
N SER A 170 -8.91 -10.18 -3.99
CA SER A 170 -9.47 -9.61 -2.76
C SER A 170 -8.61 -8.49 -2.15
N THR A 171 -7.47 -8.19 -2.76
CA THR A 171 -6.50 -7.20 -2.26
C THR A 171 -6.41 -5.97 -3.16
N THR A 172 -5.72 -4.93 -2.72
CA THR A 172 -5.58 -3.69 -3.49
C THR A 172 -4.74 -3.89 -4.77
N HIS A 173 -5.30 -3.48 -5.91
CA HIS A 173 -4.65 -3.41 -7.23
C HIS A 173 -5.39 -2.44 -8.14
N TRP A 174 -4.77 -2.13 -9.28
CA TRP A 174 -5.25 -1.16 -10.27
C TRP A 174 -6.71 -1.35 -10.70
N GLY A 175 -7.11 -2.58 -11.03
CA GLY A 175 -8.49 -2.92 -11.43
C GLY A 175 -9.54 -2.66 -10.35
N LYS A 176 -9.17 -2.58 -9.06
CA LYS A 176 -10.06 -2.19 -7.95
C LYS A 176 -10.09 -0.68 -7.72
N LEU A 177 -8.98 0.01 -7.99
CA LEU A 177 -8.86 1.45 -7.85
C LEU A 177 -9.65 2.20 -8.93
N LEU A 178 -9.48 1.80 -10.20
CA LEU A 178 -10.06 2.54 -11.33
C LEU A 178 -11.58 2.74 -11.23
N PRO A 179 -12.41 1.70 -10.98
CA PRO A 179 -13.86 1.89 -10.90
C PRO A 179 -14.29 2.85 -9.78
N ARG A 180 -13.55 2.90 -8.68
CA ARG A 180 -13.83 3.79 -7.54
C ARG A 180 -13.45 5.23 -7.84
N LEU A 181 -12.29 5.42 -8.47
CA LEU A 181 -11.83 6.73 -8.87
C LEU A 181 -12.77 7.34 -9.93
N GLU A 182 -13.13 6.55 -10.95
CA GLU A 182 -14.05 6.96 -12.01
C GLU A 182 -15.50 7.11 -11.51
N GLY A 183 -15.91 6.26 -10.55
CA GLY A 183 -17.17 6.38 -9.82
C GLY A 183 -17.25 7.57 -8.86
N GLY A 184 -16.17 8.34 -8.70
CA GLY A 184 -16.16 9.58 -7.94
C GLY A 184 -15.95 9.43 -6.43
N ALA A 185 -15.39 8.32 -5.95
CA ALA A 185 -15.13 8.11 -4.52
C ALA A 185 -14.21 9.18 -3.90
N GLY A 186 -13.31 9.78 -4.69
CA GLY A 186 -12.47 10.92 -4.28
C GLY A 186 -13.19 12.27 -4.25
N GLY A 187 -14.46 12.33 -4.65
CA GLY A 187 -15.26 13.55 -4.74
C GLY A 187 -14.61 14.64 -5.59
N GLY A 188 -14.37 15.80 -4.98
CA GLY A 188 -13.71 16.95 -5.60
C GLY A 188 -12.19 16.89 -5.61
N CYS A 189 -11.57 15.99 -4.85
CA CYS A 189 -10.12 15.94 -4.68
C CYS A 189 -9.41 15.52 -5.99
N PRO A 190 -8.41 16.29 -6.46
CA PRO A 190 -7.49 15.83 -7.50
C PRO A 190 -6.67 14.64 -7.03
N VAL A 191 -6.59 13.60 -7.85
CA VAL A 191 -5.84 12.37 -7.53
C VAL A 191 -4.89 12.00 -8.67
N LEU A 192 -3.64 11.69 -8.33
CA LEU A 192 -2.66 11.09 -9.23
C LEU A 192 -2.35 9.66 -8.77
N ALA A 193 -2.64 8.68 -9.61
CA ALA A 193 -2.45 7.27 -9.31
C ALA A 193 -1.31 6.66 -10.14
N PHE A 194 -0.47 5.86 -9.46
CA PHE A 194 0.63 5.11 -10.04
C PHE A 194 0.43 3.61 -9.80
N GLY A 195 0.53 2.82 -10.87
CA GLY A 195 0.57 1.36 -10.83
C GLY A 195 1.99 0.86 -11.03
N ILE A 196 2.55 0.15 -10.06
CA ILE A 196 3.83 -0.55 -10.16
C ILE A 196 3.68 -1.67 -11.19
N THR A 197 4.43 -1.60 -12.30
CA THR A 197 4.37 -2.61 -13.37
C THR A 197 5.45 -3.68 -13.22
N GLN A 198 5.35 -4.74 -14.01
CA GLN A 198 6.41 -5.76 -14.07
C GLN A 198 7.76 -5.23 -14.53
N LYS A 199 7.81 -4.09 -15.24
CA LYS A 199 9.08 -3.52 -15.72
C LYS A 199 10.01 -3.07 -14.59
N LEU A 200 9.45 -2.86 -13.40
CA LEU A 200 10.22 -2.53 -12.20
C LEU A 200 10.72 -3.77 -11.45
N TYR A 201 10.31 -4.98 -11.89
CA TYR A 201 10.72 -6.22 -11.27
C TYR A 201 12.20 -6.50 -11.50
N THR A 202 12.88 -6.98 -10.47
CA THR A 202 14.30 -7.36 -10.56
C THR A 202 14.49 -8.74 -9.93
N GLU A 203 15.07 -9.66 -10.71
CA GLU A 203 15.55 -10.95 -10.20
C GLU A 203 16.89 -10.77 -9.48
N ASP A 204 16.83 -10.18 -8.29
CA ASP A 204 18.00 -9.88 -7.46
C ASP A 204 18.58 -11.10 -6.74
N VAL A 205 17.88 -12.24 -6.81
CA VAL A 205 18.29 -13.53 -6.22
C VAL A 205 17.91 -14.69 -7.15
N SER A 206 18.70 -15.76 -7.12
CA SER A 206 18.39 -17.03 -7.80
C SER A 206 17.15 -17.72 -7.19
N ASP A 207 16.58 -18.68 -7.91
CA ASP A 207 15.45 -19.49 -7.38
C ASP A 207 15.86 -20.32 -6.17
N HIS A 208 17.12 -20.71 -6.10
CA HIS A 208 17.66 -21.42 -4.94
C HIS A 208 17.67 -20.50 -3.72
N GLU A 209 18.27 -19.32 -3.83
CA GLU A 209 18.31 -18.33 -2.76
C GLU A 209 16.90 -17.86 -2.34
N ALA A 210 16.00 -17.68 -3.31
CA ALA A 210 14.59 -17.36 -3.03
C ALA A 210 13.92 -18.43 -2.17
N ARG A 211 14.15 -19.72 -2.44
CA ARG A 211 13.62 -20.82 -1.62
C ARG A 211 14.18 -20.82 -0.20
N GLU A 212 15.46 -20.50 -0.04
CA GLU A 212 16.06 -20.35 1.29
C GLU A 212 15.46 -19.16 2.06
N LEU A 213 15.22 -18.03 1.39
CA LEU A 213 14.53 -16.88 1.99
C LEU A 213 13.11 -17.23 2.44
N ILE A 214 12.36 -17.98 1.62
CA ILE A 214 11.01 -18.46 1.96
C ILE A 214 11.06 -19.35 3.20
N ARG A 215 11.95 -20.36 3.22
CA ARG A 215 12.11 -21.26 4.39
C ARG A 215 12.44 -20.50 5.66
N ALA A 216 13.39 -19.56 5.58
CA ALA A 216 13.77 -18.72 6.71
C ALA A 216 12.58 -17.87 7.21
N ALA A 217 11.83 -17.26 6.30
CA ALA A 217 10.65 -16.46 6.64
C ALA A 217 9.53 -17.28 7.28
N THR A 218 9.26 -18.48 6.76
CA THR A 218 8.26 -19.40 7.32
C THR A 218 8.66 -19.86 8.72
N ALA A 219 9.94 -20.23 8.92
CA ALA A 219 10.46 -20.58 10.24
C ALA A 219 10.33 -19.43 11.24
N ALA A 220 10.65 -18.20 10.82
CA ALA A 220 10.52 -17.00 11.64
C ALA A 220 9.06 -16.72 12.03
N LYS A 221 8.12 -16.81 11.09
CA LYS A 221 6.67 -16.67 11.36
C LYS A 221 6.18 -17.73 12.34
N LYS A 222 6.60 -18.99 12.18
CA LYS A 222 6.26 -20.08 13.11
C LYS A 222 6.79 -19.83 14.52
N ALA A 223 8.04 -19.38 14.64
CA ALA A 223 8.63 -19.00 15.92
C ALA A 223 7.88 -17.82 16.58
N GLN A 224 7.53 -16.79 15.81
CA GLN A 224 6.76 -15.64 16.28
C GLN A 224 5.37 -16.05 16.79
N ARG A 225 4.65 -16.90 16.05
CA ARG A 225 3.35 -17.46 16.47
C ARG A 225 3.46 -18.21 17.79
N ARG A 226 4.44 -19.11 17.91
CA ARG A 226 4.72 -19.88 19.15
C ARG A 226 4.97 -18.95 20.34
N ALA A 227 5.78 -17.91 20.17
CA ALA A 227 6.06 -16.93 21.22
C ALA A 227 4.81 -16.15 21.65
N VAL A 228 3.94 -15.77 20.71
CA VAL A 228 2.66 -15.10 21.01
C VAL A 228 1.73 -16.01 21.82
N ILE A 229 1.63 -17.29 21.43
CA ILE A 229 0.82 -18.30 22.14
C ILE A 229 1.35 -18.51 23.57
N GLU A 230 2.67 -18.66 23.73
CA GLU A 230 3.27 -18.87 25.06
C GLU A 230 3.06 -17.65 25.97
N LYS A 231 3.19 -16.43 25.44
CA LYS A 231 2.92 -15.19 26.17
C LYS A 231 1.45 -15.07 26.57
N ARG A 232 0.51 -15.56 25.76
CA ARG A 232 -0.92 -15.64 26.10
C ARG A 232 -1.20 -16.66 27.21
N LYS A 233 -0.60 -17.85 27.14
CA LYS A 233 -0.71 -18.89 28.18
C LYS A 233 -0.21 -18.37 29.54
N LYS A 234 0.93 -17.66 29.57
CA LYS A 234 1.47 -17.05 30.80
C LYS A 234 0.62 -15.92 31.39
N LYS A 235 -0.22 -15.26 30.58
CA LYS A 235 -1.14 -14.19 31.03
C LYS A 235 -2.50 -14.72 31.52
N GLY A 236 -2.70 -16.03 31.61
CA GLY A 236 -3.96 -16.62 32.09
C GLY A 236 -5.12 -16.55 31.09
N GLY A 237 -4.87 -16.23 29.82
CA GLY A 237 -5.89 -16.20 28.78
C GLY A 237 -6.22 -17.59 28.26
N GLY A 238 -7.12 -18.32 28.92
CA GLY A 238 -7.64 -19.63 28.51
C GLY A 238 -8.70 -19.59 27.41
N GLY A 239 -8.58 -18.66 26.45
CA GLY A 239 -9.47 -18.59 25.28
C GLY A 239 -8.91 -19.35 24.09
N ALA A 240 -9.80 -19.82 23.20
CA ALA A 240 -9.43 -20.49 21.95
C ALA A 240 -8.38 -19.67 21.16
N ILE A 241 -7.40 -20.37 20.58
CA ILE A 241 -6.38 -19.74 19.72
C ILE A 241 -7.12 -19.16 18.51
N PRO A 242 -7.02 -17.85 18.24
CA PRO A 242 -7.59 -17.26 17.03
C PRO A 242 -7.10 -17.98 15.77
N LEU A 243 -8.02 -18.28 14.84
CA LEU A 243 -7.75 -19.02 13.60
C LEU A 243 -6.64 -18.38 12.73
N ASP A 244 -6.41 -17.07 12.86
CA ASP A 244 -5.32 -16.35 12.18
C ASP A 244 -3.90 -16.67 12.75
N LEU A 245 -3.84 -17.30 13.92
CA LEU A 245 -2.62 -17.82 14.54
C LEU A 245 -2.40 -19.32 14.31
N VAL A 246 -3.42 -20.05 13.85
CA VAL A 246 -3.29 -21.42 13.35
C VAL A 246 -2.72 -21.32 11.93
N GLY A 247 -1.63 -22.03 11.63
CA GLY A 247 -1.12 -22.06 10.26
C GLY A 247 -2.10 -22.79 9.35
N GLU A 248 -2.23 -22.39 8.08
CA GLU A 248 -2.99 -23.17 7.09
C GLU A 248 -2.48 -24.63 7.03
N ASP A 249 -1.18 -24.84 7.32
CA ASP A 249 -0.54 -26.17 7.40
C ASP A 249 -0.84 -26.96 8.69
N GLU A 250 -1.48 -26.37 9.71
CA GLU A 250 -1.85 -27.04 10.99
C GLU A 250 -3.35 -27.36 11.06
N GLN A 251 -4.12 -27.07 10.01
CA GLN A 251 -5.54 -27.44 9.91
C GLN A 251 -5.71 -28.96 9.68
N GLU A 252 -4.78 -29.60 8.96
CA GLU A 252 -4.82 -31.06 8.70
C GLU A 252 -4.52 -31.90 9.96
N ASP A 253 -3.71 -31.40 10.91
CA ASP A 253 -3.44 -32.09 12.17
C ASP A 253 -4.61 -31.95 13.18
N TYR A 254 -5.43 -30.91 13.04
CA TYR A 254 -6.57 -30.67 13.95
C TYR A 254 -7.77 -31.57 13.62
N ASP A 255 -7.98 -31.87 12.32
CA ASP A 255 -9.07 -32.73 11.85
C ASP A 255 -8.73 -34.24 11.97
N ALA A 256 -7.49 -34.59 12.33
CA ALA A 256 -7.06 -35.97 12.56
C ALA A 256 -7.23 -36.44 14.03
N GLU A 257 -7.50 -35.53 14.96
CA GLU A 257 -7.69 -35.82 16.40
C GLU A 257 -9.11 -35.49 16.93
N THR A 258 -10.08 -35.24 16.05
CA THR A 258 -11.53 -35.18 16.39
C THR A 258 -12.30 -36.26 15.67
#